data_AF-A0A972WAM3-F1
#
_entry.id   AF-A0A972WAM3-F1
#
_cell.length_a   1.000
_cell.length_b   1.000
_cell.length_c   1.000
_cell.angle_alpha   90.00
_cell.angle_beta   90.00
_cell.angle_gamma   90.00
#
_symmetry.space_group_name_H-M   'P 1'
#
loop_
_entity.id
_entity.type
_entity.pdbx_description
1 polymer ?
#
loop_
_entity_poly.entity_id
_entity_poly.type
_entity_poly.pdbx_seq_one_letter_code
_entity_poly.pdbx_strand_id
1 'polypeptide(L)'
;MIRMIEEVDKRRKEIIEEARRQTTEWDKVLEEFNERFHVPFELIASNKYPVMLGQEDRPILSFKYHDEYGETDISEDALVKVLSMGERRALYLINVIFEVRRRMKDEVETLVVVDDIADSFDYNNKYAIIQYLQDITKDRRMKLIIMTHNFDFFRTVESRFVDYPNCLMATRDESGIVLAPATGIRNVTNDWKKNFFKDSRKQIASIPFLRNIVEMTKGNSDPRFLTLTSMLHSKDNTDSLTLGDLDGIFNSLCEPNGSSPNPDHKVIDLVIAEADAALATGGVVPLETKIVLAVGIRLTAERFIIGKIGDDAFVAGITKHQTRQLIERFREQFPNEESTLRVLDRVE
;
A
#
# COMPACT_ATOMS: atom_id res chain seq x y z
N MET A 1 -17.80 58.34 35.21
CA MET A 1 -18.00 57.72 33.89
C MET A 1 -16.66 57.37 33.24
N ILE A 2 -15.75 58.32 33.02
CA ILE A 2 -14.41 58.07 32.43
C ILE A 2 -13.56 57.08 33.24
N ARG A 3 -13.43 57.27 34.57
CA ARG A 3 -12.72 56.32 35.46
C ARG A 3 -13.25 54.88 35.43
N MET A 4 -14.55 54.73 35.24
CA MET A 4 -15.21 53.42 35.23
C MET A 4 -14.99 52.68 33.90
N ILE A 5 -14.85 53.44 32.80
CA ILE A 5 -14.44 52.90 31.49
C ILE A 5 -12.97 52.48 31.54
N GLU A 6 -12.09 53.28 32.15
CA GLU A 6 -10.67 52.96 32.30
C GLU A 6 -10.42 51.72 33.18
N GLU A 7 -11.17 51.55 34.27
CA GLU A 7 -11.10 50.35 35.12
C GLU A 7 -11.60 49.10 34.40
N VAL A 8 -12.67 49.20 33.61
CA VAL A 8 -13.19 48.08 32.80
C VAL A 8 -12.20 47.69 31.71
N ASP A 9 -11.57 48.65 31.04
CA ASP A 9 -10.55 48.37 30.02
C ASP A 9 -9.29 47.75 30.62
N LYS A 10 -8.88 48.20 31.80
CA LYS A 10 -7.75 47.60 32.53
C LYS A 10 -8.07 46.16 32.94
N ARG A 11 -9.26 45.92 33.51
CA ARG A 11 -9.72 44.58 33.90
C ARG A 11 -9.84 43.65 32.68
N ARG A 12 -10.32 44.18 31.55
CA ARG A 12 -10.39 43.46 30.28
C ARG A 12 -8.98 43.07 29.79
N LYS A 13 -8.01 43.98 29.85
CA LYS A 13 -6.59 43.69 29.52
C LYS A 13 -5.96 42.65 30.45
N GLU A 14 -6.23 42.71 31.75
CA GLU A 14 -5.76 41.70 32.70
C GLU A 14 -6.35 40.31 32.40
N ILE A 15 -7.66 40.24 32.10
CA ILE A 15 -8.32 38.98 31.67
C ILE A 15 -7.74 38.48 30.34
N ILE A 16 -7.42 39.38 29.41
CA ILE A 16 -6.73 39.05 28.14
C ILE A 16 -5.36 38.41 28.41
N GLU A 17 -4.56 38.99 29.30
CA GLU A 17 -3.22 38.47 29.62
C GLU A 17 -3.27 37.15 30.39
N GLU A 18 -4.24 36.97 31.29
CA GLU A 18 -4.48 35.72 32.00
C GLU A 18 -4.89 34.61 31.00
N ALA A 19 -5.81 34.92 30.08
CA ALA A 19 -6.24 34.00 29.02
C ALA A 19 -5.09 33.63 28.05
N ARG A 20 -4.18 34.57 27.74
CA ARG A 20 -2.98 34.30 26.92
C ARG A 20 -2.06 33.23 27.52
N ARG A 21 -2.06 33.08 28.85
CA ARG A 21 -1.22 32.09 29.55
C ARG A 21 -1.86 30.70 29.60
N GLN A 22 -3.14 30.57 29.22
CA GLN A 22 -3.81 29.27 29.21
C GLN A 22 -3.61 28.57 27.86
N THR A 23 -3.13 27.32 27.92
CA THR A 23 -3.09 26.42 26.76
C THR A 23 -4.51 25.94 26.45
N THR A 24 -5.00 26.20 25.25
CA THR A 24 -6.28 25.66 24.77
C THR A 24 -6.12 24.23 24.29
N GLU A 25 -7.23 23.51 24.16
CA GLU A 25 -7.23 22.23 23.44
C GLU A 25 -6.81 22.40 21.97
N TRP A 26 -7.06 23.57 21.38
CA TRP A 26 -6.60 23.87 20.02
C TRP A 26 -5.09 23.99 19.91
N ASP A 27 -4.44 24.59 20.92
CA ASP A 27 -2.98 24.62 20.97
C ASP A 27 -2.41 23.19 21.03
N LYS A 28 -3.03 22.30 21.82
CA LYS A 28 -2.61 20.90 21.90
C LYS A 28 -2.78 20.15 20.58
N VAL A 29 -3.85 20.43 19.83
CA VAL A 29 -4.08 19.84 18.50
C VAL A 29 -3.05 20.34 17.49
N LEU A 30 -2.66 21.62 17.56
CA LEU A 30 -1.61 22.19 16.72
C LEU A 30 -0.23 21.61 17.06
N GLU A 31 0.11 21.54 18.34
CA GLU A 31 1.35 20.92 18.82
C GLU A 31 1.42 19.45 18.37
N GLU A 32 0.35 18.68 18.58
CA GLU A 32 0.28 17.27 18.17
C GLU A 32 0.40 17.11 16.65
N PHE A 33 -0.14 18.05 15.87
CA PHE A 33 0.03 18.04 14.41
C PHE A 33 1.47 18.33 14.02
N ASN A 34 2.04 19.43 14.50
CA ASN A 34 3.41 19.86 14.16
C ASN A 34 4.46 18.83 14.63
N GLU A 35 4.22 18.10 15.72
CA GLU A 35 5.10 17.02 16.19
C GLU A 35 5.02 15.75 15.33
N ARG A 36 3.83 15.40 14.82
CA ARG A 36 3.60 14.12 14.14
C ARG A 36 3.78 14.20 12.63
N PHE A 37 3.37 15.31 12.01
CA PHE A 37 3.41 15.49 10.57
C PHE A 37 4.71 16.17 10.14
N HIS A 38 5.34 15.60 9.12
CA HIS A 38 6.56 16.15 8.53
C HIS A 38 6.16 16.93 7.28
N VAL A 39 6.00 18.24 7.43
CA VAL A 39 5.61 19.20 6.37
C VAL A 39 6.49 20.45 6.46
N PRO A 40 6.72 21.19 5.36
CA PRO A 40 7.62 22.36 5.35
C PRO A 40 6.99 23.62 5.97
N PHE A 41 6.00 23.45 6.85
CA PHE A 41 5.33 24.56 7.51
C PHE A 41 4.91 24.23 8.94
N GLU A 42 4.99 25.21 9.82
CA GLU A 42 4.44 25.18 11.17
C GLU A 42 3.07 25.86 11.19
N LEU A 43 2.09 25.21 11.82
CA LEU A 43 0.77 25.79 12.05
C LEU A 43 0.74 26.64 13.32
N ILE A 44 0.16 27.84 13.21
CA ILE A 44 -0.01 28.78 14.34
C ILE A 44 -1.46 29.29 14.36
N ALA A 45 -2.10 29.31 15.53
CA ALA A 45 -3.43 29.92 15.70
C ALA A 45 -3.33 31.46 15.75
N SER A 46 -3.85 32.14 14.72
CA SER A 46 -3.80 33.61 14.63
C SER A 46 -4.90 34.33 15.43
N ASN A 47 -6.04 33.69 15.66
CA ASN A 47 -7.21 34.23 16.39
C ASN A 47 -7.50 33.48 17.70
N LYS A 48 -6.44 33.03 18.39
CA LYS A 48 -6.52 32.28 19.65
C LYS A 48 -7.48 32.90 20.68
N TYR A 49 -7.51 34.23 20.76
CA TYR A 49 -8.28 34.96 21.75
C TYR A 49 -9.80 35.05 21.47
N PRO A 50 -10.27 35.45 20.27
CA PRO A 50 -11.67 35.34 19.90
C PRO A 50 -12.27 33.94 20.12
N VAL A 51 -11.49 32.88 19.83
CA VAL A 51 -11.91 31.50 20.05
C VAL A 51 -12.03 31.16 21.54
N MET A 52 -11.07 31.58 22.36
CA MET A 52 -11.13 31.38 23.83
C MET A 52 -12.33 32.07 24.49
N LEU A 53 -12.75 33.21 23.98
CA LEU A 53 -13.89 33.96 24.50
C LEU A 53 -15.25 33.46 23.96
N GLY A 54 -15.28 32.45 23.10
CA GLY A 54 -16.50 32.01 22.40
C GLY A 54 -17.07 33.06 21.44
N GLN A 55 -16.23 34.02 20.98
CA GLN A 55 -16.61 35.02 19.99
C GLN A 55 -16.47 34.50 18.56
N GLU A 56 -15.58 33.52 18.36
CA GLU A 56 -15.38 32.84 17.10
C GLU A 56 -15.32 31.32 17.33
N ASP A 57 -16.00 30.56 16.48
CA ASP A 57 -16.13 29.11 16.65
C ASP A 57 -14.92 28.31 16.17
N ARG A 58 -14.00 28.95 15.42
CA ARG A 58 -12.90 28.26 14.71
C ARG A 58 -11.58 29.02 14.77
N PRO A 59 -10.45 28.34 15.01
CA PRO A 59 -9.14 28.96 14.85
C PRO A 59 -8.84 29.27 13.37
N ILE A 60 -8.43 30.51 13.09
CA ILE A 60 -7.83 30.97 11.85
C ILE A 60 -6.35 30.59 11.92
N LEU A 61 -5.91 29.77 10.97
CA LEU A 61 -4.54 29.27 10.90
C LEU A 61 -3.66 30.29 10.16
N SER A 62 -2.52 30.60 10.76
CA SER A 62 -1.38 31.25 10.12
C SER A 62 -0.26 30.23 9.96
N PHE A 63 0.54 30.39 8.91
CA PHE A 63 1.54 29.41 8.53
C PHE A 63 2.92 30.07 8.54
N LYS A 64 3.88 29.40 9.17
CA LYS A 64 5.29 29.69 8.95
C LYS A 64 5.86 28.64 8.03
N TYR A 65 6.43 29.05 6.91
CA TYR A 65 7.10 28.17 5.98
C TYR A 65 8.58 28.09 6.32
N HIS A 66 9.15 26.89 6.28
CA HIS A 66 10.55 26.62 6.57
C HIS A 66 11.22 25.98 5.36
N ASP A 67 12.34 26.55 4.91
CA ASP A 67 13.22 25.96 3.90
C ASP A 67 14.70 26.04 4.30
N GLU A 68 15.60 25.65 3.39
CA GLU A 68 17.05 25.71 3.60
C GLU A 68 17.59 27.15 3.78
N TYR A 69 16.79 28.17 3.46
CA TYR A 69 17.17 29.59 3.45
C TYR A 69 16.56 30.40 4.59
N GLY A 70 15.58 29.87 5.32
CA GLY A 70 15.06 30.45 6.55
C GLY A 70 13.59 30.14 6.82
N GLU A 71 12.98 30.95 7.69
CA GLU A 71 11.57 30.87 8.04
C GLU A 71 10.85 32.14 7.60
N THR A 72 9.66 32.01 7.01
CA THR A 72 8.82 33.17 6.66
C THR A 72 7.35 32.92 6.98
N ASP A 73 6.67 33.96 7.45
CA ASP A 73 5.20 33.95 7.53
C ASP A 73 4.63 33.95 6.11
N ILE A 74 3.64 33.07 5.86
CA ILE A 74 2.98 32.94 4.56
C ILE A 74 1.46 32.83 4.75
N SER A 75 0.68 33.43 3.85
CA SER A 75 -0.77 33.26 3.84
C SER A 75 -1.16 31.89 3.30
N GLU A 76 -2.33 31.39 3.69
CA GLU A 76 -2.87 30.12 3.19
C GLU A 76 -2.93 30.10 1.65
N ASP A 77 -3.42 31.18 1.03
CA ASP A 77 -3.53 31.32 -0.43
C ASP A 77 -2.17 31.25 -1.15
N ALA A 78 -1.10 31.74 -0.51
CA ALA A 78 0.24 31.68 -1.05
C ALA A 78 0.86 30.29 -0.81
N LEU A 79 0.65 29.72 0.38
CA LEU A 79 1.12 28.38 0.74
C LEU A 79 0.55 27.32 -0.21
N VAL A 80 -0.77 27.30 -0.42
CA VAL A 80 -1.45 26.31 -1.27
C VAL A 80 -0.92 26.28 -2.70
N LYS A 81 -0.33 27.38 -3.20
CA LYS A 81 0.26 27.46 -4.55
C LYS A 81 1.64 26.81 -4.66
N VAL A 82 2.38 26.71 -3.56
CA VAL A 82 3.74 26.14 -3.52
C VAL A 82 3.77 24.72 -2.99
N LEU A 83 2.74 24.29 -2.27
CA LEU A 83 2.64 22.93 -1.75
C LEU A 83 2.49 21.87 -2.85
N SER A 84 3.22 20.77 -2.69
CA SER A 84 3.01 19.52 -3.42
C SER A 84 1.61 18.94 -3.16
N MET A 85 1.19 17.97 -3.98
CA MET A 85 -0.12 17.32 -3.78
C MET A 85 -0.24 16.63 -2.42
N GLY A 86 0.85 16.06 -1.88
CA GLY A 86 0.87 15.42 -0.56
C GLY A 86 0.66 16.43 0.56
N GLU A 87 1.39 17.55 0.53
CA GLU A 87 1.29 18.61 1.53
C GLU A 87 -0.07 19.32 1.51
N ARG A 88 -0.65 19.55 0.33
CA ARG A 88 -2.02 20.09 0.21
C ARG A 88 -3.05 19.17 0.87
N ARG A 89 -2.86 17.85 0.79
CA ARG A 89 -3.73 16.89 1.47
C ARG A 89 -3.47 16.84 2.97
N ALA A 90 -2.23 17.02 3.43
CA ALA A 90 -1.92 17.18 4.86
C ALA A 90 -2.64 18.42 5.42
N LEU A 91 -2.62 19.54 4.67
CA LEU A 91 -3.35 20.75 5.00
C LEU A 91 -4.86 20.52 5.10
N TYR A 92 -5.45 19.78 4.16
CA TYR A 92 -6.86 19.40 4.25
C TYR A 92 -7.16 18.52 5.48
N LEU A 93 -6.29 17.56 5.78
CA LEU A 93 -6.46 16.68 6.95
C LEU A 93 -6.49 17.46 8.26
N ILE A 94 -5.73 18.55 8.38
CA ILE A 94 -5.78 19.44 9.56
C ILE A 94 -7.21 19.90 9.80
N ASN A 95 -7.88 20.46 8.79
CA ASN A 95 -9.26 20.93 8.94
C ASN A 95 -10.22 19.82 9.38
N VAL A 96 -10.04 18.59 8.87
CA VAL A 96 -10.80 17.42 9.29
C VAL A 96 -10.48 17.05 10.75
N ILE A 97 -9.20 17.08 11.13
CA ILE A 97 -8.71 16.79 12.48
C ILE A 97 -9.35 17.76 13.49
N PHE A 98 -9.35 19.04 13.17
CA PHE A 98 -9.96 20.11 13.97
C PHE A 98 -11.45 19.86 14.18
N GLU A 99 -12.19 19.58 13.10
CA GLU A 99 -13.63 19.33 13.17
C GLU A 99 -13.96 18.09 14.02
N VAL A 100 -13.19 17.00 13.86
CA VAL A 100 -13.37 15.78 14.65
C VAL A 100 -13.07 16.05 16.13
N ARG A 101 -11.97 16.74 16.45
CA ARG A 101 -11.64 17.11 17.83
C ARG A 101 -12.72 17.99 18.46
N ARG A 102 -13.30 18.93 17.71
CA ARG A 102 -14.45 19.73 18.18
C ARG A 102 -15.63 18.85 18.57
N ARG A 103 -16.02 17.93 17.68
CA ARG A 103 -17.16 17.03 17.93
C ARG A 103 -16.93 16.10 19.11
N MET A 104 -15.70 15.63 19.31
CA MET A 104 -15.34 14.85 20.51
C MET A 104 -15.51 15.67 21.79
N LYS A 105 -15.06 16.94 21.79
CA LYS A 105 -15.21 17.86 22.92
C LYS A 105 -16.68 18.17 23.20
N ASP A 106 -17.46 18.42 22.15
CA ASP A 106 -18.89 18.71 22.24
C ASP A 106 -19.72 17.44 22.54
N GLU A 107 -19.05 16.29 22.74
CA GLU A 107 -19.66 15.01 23.07
C GLU A 107 -20.67 14.49 22.01
N VAL A 108 -20.49 14.91 20.76
CA VAL A 108 -21.39 14.61 19.65
C VAL A 108 -21.06 13.26 19.02
N GLU A 109 -22.01 12.32 19.07
CA GLU A 109 -21.90 11.06 18.35
C GLU A 109 -21.73 11.31 16.84
N THR A 110 -20.65 10.77 16.28
CA THR A 110 -20.21 11.11 14.92
C THR A 110 -19.71 9.89 14.18
N LEU A 111 -20.21 9.70 12.96
CA LEU A 111 -19.64 8.78 11.97
C LEU A 111 -18.63 9.53 11.11
N VAL A 112 -17.39 9.05 11.11
CA VAL A 112 -16.30 9.55 10.27
C VAL A 112 -16.06 8.54 9.16
N VAL A 113 -16.21 9.00 7.92
CA VAL A 113 -15.93 8.20 6.71
C VAL A 113 -14.65 8.73 6.09
N VAL A 114 -13.66 7.86 5.99
CA VAL A 114 -12.32 8.14 5.47
C VAL A 114 -12.20 7.46 4.12
N ASP A 115 -12.18 8.24 3.04
CA ASP A 115 -12.06 7.73 1.68
C ASP A 115 -10.65 7.97 1.13
N ASP A 116 -9.94 6.86 0.94
CA ASP A 116 -8.66 6.73 0.26
C ASP A 116 -7.59 7.78 0.58
N ILE A 117 -7.37 7.99 1.88
CA ILE A 117 -6.35 8.95 2.34
C ILE A 117 -4.93 8.45 2.10
N ALA A 118 -4.70 7.13 1.98
CA ALA A 118 -3.37 6.52 2.04
C ALA A 118 -2.45 6.85 0.85
N ASP A 119 -3.02 7.07 -0.32
CA ASP A 119 -2.28 6.98 -1.58
C ASP A 119 -1.42 8.21 -1.91
N SER A 120 -1.61 9.28 -1.14
CA SER A 120 -0.92 10.56 -1.35
C SER A 120 0.05 10.98 -0.27
N PHE A 121 0.11 10.25 0.85
CA PHE A 121 1.06 10.57 1.90
C PHE A 121 2.36 9.83 1.68
N ASP A 122 3.46 10.54 1.88
CA ASP A 122 4.77 9.89 2.04
C ASP A 122 4.76 8.93 3.25
N TYR A 123 5.77 8.06 3.32
CA TYR A 123 5.88 7.07 4.38
C TYR A 123 5.91 7.68 5.80
N ASN A 124 6.46 8.89 5.98
CA ASN A 124 6.54 9.53 7.28
C ASN A 124 5.14 9.98 7.75
N ASN A 125 4.39 10.62 6.86
CA ASN A 125 3.06 11.14 7.13
C ASN A 125 1.98 10.04 7.21
N LYS A 126 2.21 8.86 6.59
CA LYS A 126 1.32 7.69 6.76
C LYS A 126 1.18 7.26 8.22
N TYR A 127 2.26 7.27 9.01
CA TYR A 127 2.20 6.87 10.42
C TYR A 127 1.45 7.88 11.29
N ALA A 128 1.65 9.18 11.04
CA ALA A 128 0.95 10.25 11.77
C ALA A 128 -0.57 10.12 11.64
N ILE A 129 -1.04 9.84 10.43
CA ILE A 129 -2.46 9.62 10.13
C ILE A 129 -3.00 8.38 10.84
N ILE A 130 -2.27 7.26 10.81
CA ILE A 130 -2.70 6.02 11.47
C ILE A 130 -2.84 6.23 12.98
N GLN A 131 -1.91 6.94 13.61
CA GLN A 131 -2.00 7.30 15.03
C GLN A 131 -3.21 8.20 15.29
N TYR A 132 -3.45 9.19 14.43
CA TYR A 132 -4.61 10.07 14.57
C TYR A 132 -5.94 9.31 14.46
N LEU A 133 -6.09 8.45 13.45
CA LEU A 133 -7.26 7.60 13.30
C LEU A 133 -7.45 6.69 14.52
N GLN A 134 -6.36 6.10 15.03
CA GLN A 134 -6.40 5.31 16.25
C GLN A 134 -6.90 6.14 17.46
N ASP A 135 -6.44 7.38 17.60
CA ASP A 135 -6.86 8.26 18.68
C ASP A 135 -8.36 8.59 18.62
N ILE A 136 -8.92 8.76 17.41
CA ILE A 136 -10.36 8.94 17.22
C ILE A 136 -11.13 7.74 17.77
N THR A 137 -10.67 6.52 17.51
CA THR A 137 -11.37 5.29 17.95
C THR A 137 -11.39 5.08 19.47
N LYS A 138 -10.58 5.82 20.24
CA LYS A 138 -10.58 5.75 21.71
C LYS A 138 -11.86 6.32 22.31
N ASP A 139 -12.55 7.23 21.61
CA ASP A 139 -13.85 7.74 22.02
C ASP A 139 -14.97 6.87 21.40
N ARG A 140 -15.80 6.26 22.24
CA ARG A 140 -16.88 5.35 21.81
C ARG A 140 -17.98 6.04 20.99
N ARG A 141 -18.09 7.37 21.08
CA ARG A 141 -19.02 8.21 20.31
C ARG A 141 -18.55 8.41 18.87
N MET A 142 -17.28 8.13 18.59
CA MET A 142 -16.71 8.22 17.27
C MET A 142 -16.75 6.85 16.59
N LYS A 143 -17.48 6.75 15.48
CA LYS A 143 -17.52 5.56 14.61
C LYS A 143 -16.69 5.83 13.37
N LEU A 144 -15.87 4.89 12.94
CA LEU A 144 -14.94 5.08 11.83
C LEU A 144 -15.19 4.04 10.74
N ILE A 145 -15.35 4.51 9.50
CA ILE A 145 -15.33 3.67 8.29
C ILE A 145 -14.12 4.13 7.46
N ILE A 146 -13.21 3.21 7.18
CA ILE A 146 -11.99 3.48 6.41
C ILE A 146 -12.07 2.70 5.11
N MET A 147 -11.99 3.40 3.98
CA MET A 147 -11.93 2.83 2.64
C MET A 147 -10.57 3.15 2.04
N THR A 148 -9.90 2.15 1.48
CA THR A 148 -8.62 2.33 0.80
C THR A 148 -8.42 1.23 -0.22
N HIS A 149 -7.70 1.55 -1.29
CA HIS A 149 -7.20 0.54 -2.21
C HIS A 149 -5.73 0.14 -1.92
N ASN A 150 -5.09 0.81 -0.95
CA ASN A 150 -3.72 0.58 -0.56
C ASN A 150 -3.63 -0.55 0.49
N PHE A 151 -3.17 -1.73 0.07
CA PHE A 151 -3.07 -2.88 0.96
C PHE A 151 -2.07 -2.69 2.11
N ASP A 152 -0.99 -1.92 1.95
CA ASP A 152 -0.04 -1.67 3.05
C ASP A 152 -0.67 -0.84 4.16
N PHE A 153 -1.41 0.21 3.78
CA PHE A 153 -2.18 1.00 4.74
C PHE A 153 -3.27 0.17 5.41
N PHE A 154 -4.01 -0.62 4.63
CA PHE A 154 -5.04 -1.55 5.13
C PHE A 154 -4.46 -2.47 6.22
N ARG A 155 -3.34 -3.13 5.92
CA ARG A 155 -2.64 -4.05 6.84
C ARG A 155 -2.16 -3.35 8.10
N THR A 156 -1.63 -2.14 7.95
CA THR A 156 -1.11 -1.38 9.08
C THR A 156 -2.24 -0.97 10.02
N VAL A 157 -3.37 -0.49 9.49
CA VAL A 157 -4.56 -0.15 10.29
C VAL A 157 -5.11 -1.36 11.04
N GLU A 158 -5.29 -2.50 10.35
CA GLU A 158 -5.72 -3.76 10.97
C GLU A 158 -4.80 -4.18 12.11
N SER A 159 -3.48 -4.18 11.88
CA SER A 159 -2.52 -4.60 12.90
C SER A 159 -2.47 -3.69 14.14
N ARG A 160 -2.98 -2.46 14.05
CA ARG A 160 -2.84 -1.43 15.09
C ARG A 160 -4.10 -1.25 15.92
N PHE A 161 -5.27 -1.16 15.30
CA PHE A 161 -6.50 -0.78 16.01
C PHE A 161 -7.83 -1.25 15.40
N VAL A 162 -7.82 -2.03 14.31
CA VAL A 162 -9.05 -2.59 13.71
C VAL A 162 -9.01 -4.11 13.75
N ASP A 163 -9.99 -4.74 14.41
CA ASP A 163 -10.07 -6.19 14.45
C ASP A 163 -10.37 -6.79 13.07
N TYR A 164 -9.69 -7.90 12.74
CA TYR A 164 -9.81 -8.60 11.46
C TYR A 164 -11.24 -8.91 10.99
N PRO A 165 -12.21 -9.29 11.84
CA PRO A 165 -13.59 -9.51 11.40
C PRO A 165 -14.26 -8.25 10.80
N ASN A 166 -13.75 -7.07 11.10
CA ASN A 166 -14.23 -5.79 10.57
C ASN A 166 -13.48 -5.37 9.29
N CYS A 167 -12.55 -6.20 8.81
CA CYS A 167 -11.83 -5.97 7.56
C CYS A 167 -12.58 -6.61 6.40
N LEU A 168 -13.05 -5.79 5.47
CA LEU A 168 -13.83 -6.24 4.31
C LEU A 168 -13.12 -5.86 3.00
N MET A 169 -13.31 -6.68 1.97
CA MET A 169 -12.93 -6.39 0.58
C MET A 169 -14.18 -6.16 -0.26
N ALA A 170 -14.16 -5.08 -1.04
CA ALA A 170 -15.20 -4.76 -1.99
C ALA A 170 -14.85 -5.34 -3.36
N THR A 171 -15.79 -6.06 -3.96
CA THR A 171 -15.65 -6.63 -5.30
C THR A 171 -16.92 -6.39 -6.10
N ARG A 172 -16.78 -6.20 -7.41
CA ARG A 172 -17.91 -5.95 -8.31
C ARG A 172 -18.15 -7.19 -9.17
N ASP A 173 -19.37 -7.69 -9.13
CA ASP A 173 -19.85 -8.75 -10.01
C ASP A 173 -21.05 -8.28 -10.85
N GLU A 174 -21.68 -9.20 -11.58
CA GLU A 174 -22.86 -8.90 -12.42
C GLU A 174 -24.07 -8.40 -11.61
N SER A 175 -24.14 -8.73 -10.32
CA SER A 175 -25.24 -8.39 -9.42
C SER A 175 -25.04 -7.09 -8.64
N GLY A 176 -23.81 -6.59 -8.54
CA GLY A 176 -23.50 -5.33 -7.88
C GLY A 176 -22.15 -5.33 -7.16
N ILE A 177 -22.06 -4.58 -6.06
CA ILE A 177 -20.88 -4.55 -5.18
C ILE A 177 -21.14 -5.50 -4.00
N VAL A 178 -20.21 -6.43 -3.79
CA VAL A 178 -20.22 -7.38 -2.68
C VAL A 178 -19.07 -7.04 -1.72
N LEU A 179 -19.39 -6.95 -0.43
CA LEU A 179 -18.41 -6.85 0.66
C LEU A 179 -18.22 -8.23 1.30
N ALA A 180 -17.02 -8.78 1.20
CA ALA A 180 -16.67 -10.06 1.81
C ALA A 180 -15.56 -9.87 2.86
N PRO A 181 -15.46 -10.74 3.88
CA PRO A 181 -14.32 -10.74 4.79
C PRO A 181 -13.00 -10.73 4.02
N ALA A 182 -12.09 -9.85 4.43
CA ALA A 182 -10.82 -9.71 3.75
C ALA A 182 -10.01 -11.01 3.85
N THR A 183 -9.38 -11.40 2.74
CA THR A 183 -8.49 -12.56 2.65
C THR A 183 -7.10 -12.11 2.20
N GLY A 184 -6.05 -12.66 2.80
CA GLY A 184 -4.67 -12.35 2.38
C GLY A 184 -4.19 -10.93 2.74
N ILE A 185 -4.86 -10.24 3.66
CA ILE A 185 -4.33 -9.00 4.26
C ILE A 185 -3.28 -9.31 5.34
N ARG A 186 -3.45 -10.37 6.13
CA ARG A 186 -2.37 -10.84 7.00
C ARG A 186 -1.32 -11.57 6.17
N ASN A 187 -0.18 -11.90 6.78
CA ASN A 187 0.97 -12.49 6.10
C ASN A 187 0.58 -13.68 5.21
N VAL A 188 0.40 -13.43 3.91
CA VAL A 188 -0.05 -14.41 2.90
C VAL A 188 0.90 -15.59 2.85
N THR A 189 2.20 -15.31 3.05
CA THR A 189 3.23 -16.34 3.03
C THR A 189 3.05 -17.37 4.15
N ASN A 190 2.41 -17.03 5.28
CA ASN A 190 2.14 -18.02 6.33
C ASN A 190 1.09 -19.05 5.90
N ASP A 191 0.06 -18.62 5.16
CA ASP A 191 -0.94 -19.56 4.62
C ASP A 191 -0.31 -20.46 3.55
N TRP A 192 0.46 -19.86 2.64
CA TRP A 192 1.12 -20.62 1.58
C TRP A 192 2.16 -21.58 2.14
N LYS A 193 2.99 -21.14 3.09
CA LYS A 193 3.98 -21.98 3.79
C LYS A 193 3.34 -23.20 4.47
N LYS A 194 2.18 -23.04 5.11
CA LYS A 194 1.44 -24.15 5.76
C LYS A 194 0.81 -25.13 4.76
N ASN A 195 0.47 -24.64 3.58
CA ASN A 195 -0.25 -25.40 2.55
C ASN A 195 0.60 -25.73 1.32
N PHE A 196 1.91 -25.50 1.38
CA PHE A 196 2.82 -25.61 0.25
C PHE A 196 2.78 -27.00 -0.40
N PHE A 197 2.77 -28.06 0.41
CA PHE A 197 2.70 -29.45 -0.08
C PHE A 197 1.27 -29.97 -0.32
N LYS A 198 0.25 -29.13 -0.12
CA LYS A 198 -1.17 -29.53 -0.14
C LYS A 198 -1.98 -28.82 -1.23
N ASP A 199 -1.51 -27.67 -1.67
CA ASP A 199 -2.20 -26.80 -2.62
C ASP A 199 -1.22 -26.37 -3.71
N SER A 200 -1.44 -26.89 -4.91
CA SER A 200 -0.59 -26.66 -6.09
C SER A 200 -0.46 -25.18 -6.44
N ARG A 201 -1.52 -24.38 -6.28
CA ARG A 201 -1.48 -22.95 -6.60
C ARG A 201 -0.59 -22.21 -5.62
N LYS A 202 -0.67 -22.54 -4.33
CA LYS A 202 0.20 -21.96 -3.30
C LYS A 202 1.65 -22.40 -3.45
N GLN A 203 1.87 -23.64 -3.89
CA GLN A 203 3.21 -24.15 -4.20
C GLN A 203 3.85 -23.36 -5.34
N ILE A 204 3.15 -23.20 -6.47
CA ILE A 204 3.61 -22.41 -7.62
C ILE A 204 3.80 -20.94 -7.24
N ALA A 205 2.81 -20.35 -6.57
CA ALA A 205 2.85 -18.94 -6.17
C ALA A 205 4.02 -18.62 -5.22
N SER A 206 4.58 -19.62 -4.55
CA SER A 206 5.74 -19.47 -3.68
C SER A 206 7.08 -19.37 -4.44
N ILE A 207 7.16 -19.83 -5.70
CA ILE A 207 8.42 -19.86 -6.48
C ILE A 207 9.10 -18.48 -6.56
N PRO A 208 8.42 -17.38 -6.92
CA PRO A 208 9.05 -16.05 -6.95
C PRO A 208 9.55 -15.58 -5.59
N PHE A 209 8.86 -15.94 -4.51
CA PHE A 209 9.22 -15.55 -3.15
C PHE A 209 10.43 -16.32 -2.66
N LEU A 210 10.48 -17.63 -2.89
CA LEU A 210 11.65 -18.45 -2.61
C LEU A 210 12.87 -17.93 -3.39
N ARG A 211 12.66 -17.51 -4.64
CA ARG A 211 13.73 -16.95 -5.48
C ARG A 211 14.29 -15.67 -4.88
N ASN A 212 13.40 -14.76 -4.43
CA ASN A 212 13.81 -13.52 -3.76
C ASN A 212 14.54 -13.79 -2.44
N ILE A 213 14.10 -14.78 -1.65
CA ILE A 213 14.79 -15.17 -0.41
C ILE A 213 16.21 -15.65 -0.73
N VAL A 214 16.40 -16.50 -1.73
CA VAL A 214 17.74 -16.96 -2.14
C VAL A 214 18.57 -15.78 -2.64
N GLU A 215 18.01 -14.92 -3.48
CA GLU A 215 18.71 -13.74 -4.01
C GLU A 215 19.21 -12.82 -2.89
N MET A 216 18.35 -12.50 -1.92
CA MET A 216 18.68 -11.62 -0.80
C MET A 216 19.72 -12.24 0.15
N THR A 217 19.71 -13.57 0.32
CA THR A 217 20.55 -14.24 1.31
C THR A 217 21.85 -14.81 0.75
N LYS A 218 21.89 -15.13 -0.55
CA LYS A 218 23.00 -15.85 -1.22
C LYS A 218 23.42 -15.24 -2.55
N GLY A 219 22.59 -14.38 -3.14
CA GLY A 219 22.83 -13.77 -4.45
C GLY A 219 22.29 -14.60 -5.63
N ASN A 220 22.45 -14.03 -6.83
CA ASN A 220 21.87 -14.55 -8.08
C ASN A 220 22.69 -15.68 -8.74
N SER A 221 23.86 -16.02 -8.21
CA SER A 221 24.69 -17.14 -8.67
C SER A 221 24.42 -18.45 -7.92
N ASP A 222 23.59 -18.44 -6.87
CA ASP A 222 23.23 -19.64 -6.12
C ASP A 222 22.46 -20.62 -7.04
N PRO A 223 22.81 -21.93 -7.06
CA PRO A 223 22.13 -22.92 -7.90
C PRO A 223 20.61 -22.96 -7.70
N ARG A 224 20.13 -22.69 -6.49
CA ARG A 224 18.69 -22.66 -6.20
C ARG A 224 18.02 -21.45 -6.83
N PHE A 225 18.70 -20.30 -6.86
CA PHE A 225 18.19 -19.12 -7.57
C PHE A 225 18.07 -19.39 -9.07
N LEU A 226 19.07 -20.03 -9.66
CA LEU A 226 19.04 -20.41 -11.08
C LEU A 226 17.93 -21.41 -11.38
N THR A 227 17.78 -22.43 -10.52
CA THR A 227 16.72 -23.44 -10.63
C THR A 227 15.33 -22.81 -10.55
N LEU A 228 15.07 -21.96 -9.54
CA LEU A 228 13.80 -21.25 -9.41
C LEU A 228 13.56 -20.26 -10.56
N THR A 229 14.63 -19.68 -11.13
CA THR A 229 14.51 -18.84 -12.34
C THR A 229 14.08 -19.67 -13.55
N SER A 230 14.62 -20.88 -13.74
CA SER A 230 14.17 -21.82 -14.78
C SER A 230 12.74 -22.34 -14.57
N MET A 231 12.20 -22.28 -13.34
CA MET A 231 10.78 -22.57 -13.09
C MET A 231 9.85 -21.40 -13.48
N LEU A 232 10.38 -20.19 -13.69
CA LEU A 232 9.62 -18.98 -14.04
C LEU A 232 9.82 -18.52 -15.48
N HIS A 233 10.83 -19.05 -16.16
CA HIS A 233 11.23 -18.70 -17.52
C HIS A 233 11.52 -19.95 -18.33
N SER A 234 11.24 -19.92 -19.63
CA SER A 234 11.54 -21.01 -20.56
C SER A 234 13.06 -21.06 -20.81
N LYS A 235 13.73 -22.08 -20.27
CA LYS A 235 15.16 -22.36 -20.39
C LYS A 235 15.37 -23.84 -20.72
N ASP A 236 16.59 -24.21 -21.11
CA ASP A 236 16.94 -25.57 -21.56
C ASP A 236 16.58 -26.68 -20.55
N ASN A 237 16.64 -26.37 -19.25
CA ASN A 237 16.31 -27.33 -18.19
C ASN A 237 14.88 -27.21 -17.67
N THR A 238 14.07 -26.24 -18.12
CA THR A 238 12.73 -25.99 -17.57
C THR A 238 11.83 -27.22 -17.63
N ASP A 239 11.89 -27.98 -18.72
CA ASP A 239 11.04 -29.17 -18.95
C ASP A 239 11.43 -30.37 -18.07
N SER A 240 12.63 -30.35 -17.48
CA SER A 240 13.10 -31.43 -16.61
C SER A 240 12.81 -31.19 -15.14
N LEU A 241 12.55 -29.96 -14.71
CA LEU A 241 12.33 -29.61 -13.31
C LEU A 241 11.04 -30.20 -12.74
N THR A 242 11.18 -30.82 -11.57
CA THR A 242 10.12 -31.57 -10.89
C THR A 242 9.65 -30.87 -9.62
N LEU A 243 8.50 -31.28 -9.08
CA LEU A 243 8.04 -30.82 -7.77
C LEU A 243 9.01 -31.22 -6.65
N GLY A 244 9.71 -32.34 -6.78
CA GLY A 244 10.75 -32.77 -5.84
C GLY A 244 11.92 -31.77 -5.76
N ASP A 245 12.31 -31.19 -6.89
CA ASP A 245 13.34 -30.13 -6.92
C ASP A 245 12.85 -28.89 -6.16
N LEU A 246 11.60 -28.50 -6.38
CA LEU A 246 10.98 -27.36 -5.71
C LEU A 246 10.80 -27.61 -4.20
N ASP A 247 10.37 -28.80 -3.81
CA ASP A 247 10.24 -29.24 -2.41
C ASP A 247 11.58 -29.20 -1.69
N GLY A 248 12.65 -29.68 -2.34
CA GLY A 248 14.00 -29.64 -1.79
C GLY A 248 14.47 -28.22 -1.52
N ILE A 249 14.19 -27.28 -2.44
CA ILE A 249 14.52 -25.87 -2.25
C ILE A 249 13.70 -25.29 -1.08
N PHE A 250 12.40 -25.55 -1.03
CA PHE A 250 11.54 -25.07 0.06
C PHE A 250 12.02 -25.58 1.42
N ASN A 251 12.26 -26.89 1.56
CA ASN A 251 12.76 -27.51 2.79
C ASN A 251 14.13 -26.97 3.23
N SER A 252 14.93 -26.42 2.30
CA SER A 252 16.22 -25.78 2.62
C SER A 252 16.09 -24.35 3.16
N LEU A 253 14.92 -23.72 3.02
CA LEU A 253 14.68 -22.30 3.33
C LEU A 253 13.57 -22.09 4.37
N CYS A 254 12.63 -23.01 4.44
CA CYS A 254 11.37 -22.87 5.15
C CYS A 254 11.03 -24.13 5.95
N GLU A 255 10.10 -23.97 6.89
CA GLU A 255 9.44 -25.05 7.63
C GLU A 255 7.92 -24.98 7.39
N PRO A 256 7.11 -26.01 7.69
CA PRO A 256 7.53 -27.36 8.00
C PRO A 256 8.15 -28.02 6.76
N ASN A 257 9.01 -29.00 6.99
CA ASN A 257 9.50 -29.83 5.90
C ASN A 257 8.41 -30.79 5.42
N GLY A 258 8.43 -31.11 4.14
CA GLY A 258 7.47 -32.02 3.53
C GLY A 258 7.87 -32.48 2.14
N SER A 259 6.94 -33.16 1.48
CA SER A 259 7.08 -33.58 0.10
C SER A 259 5.71 -33.59 -0.56
N SER A 260 5.68 -33.19 -1.82
CA SER A 260 4.52 -33.20 -2.68
C SER A 260 4.00 -34.63 -2.87
N PRO A 261 2.68 -34.83 -3.06
CA PRO A 261 2.13 -36.17 -3.31
C PRO A 261 2.71 -36.88 -4.53
N ASN A 262 3.14 -36.12 -5.55
CA ASN A 262 3.78 -36.63 -6.75
C ASN A 262 5.05 -35.83 -7.07
N PRO A 263 6.19 -36.13 -6.42
CA PRO A 263 7.43 -35.35 -6.56
C PRO A 263 7.98 -35.33 -7.99
N ASP A 264 7.76 -36.38 -8.78
CA ASP A 264 8.30 -36.48 -10.15
C ASP A 264 7.52 -35.63 -11.18
N HIS A 265 6.35 -35.10 -10.80
CA HIS A 265 5.53 -34.27 -11.68
C HIS A 265 6.29 -33.00 -12.08
N LYS A 266 6.21 -32.61 -13.35
CA LYS A 266 6.90 -31.43 -13.85
C LYS A 266 6.25 -30.15 -13.36
N VAL A 267 7.08 -29.20 -12.92
CA VAL A 267 6.60 -27.89 -12.45
C VAL A 267 5.85 -27.18 -13.57
N ILE A 268 6.38 -27.19 -14.79
CA ILE A 268 5.77 -26.50 -15.93
C ILE A 268 4.39 -27.04 -16.30
N ASP A 269 4.22 -28.36 -16.26
CA ASP A 269 2.93 -28.99 -16.56
C ASP A 269 1.89 -28.62 -15.50
N LEU A 270 2.29 -28.60 -14.23
CA LEU A 270 1.41 -28.16 -13.14
C LEU A 270 1.04 -26.68 -13.28
N VAL A 271 1.98 -25.81 -13.64
CA VAL A 271 1.72 -24.37 -13.86
C VAL A 271 0.69 -24.17 -14.96
N ILE A 272 0.86 -24.83 -16.10
CA ILE A 272 -0.06 -24.70 -17.24
C ILE A 272 -1.45 -25.22 -16.85
N ALA A 273 -1.52 -26.40 -16.23
CA ALA A 273 -2.79 -26.99 -15.81
C ALA A 273 -3.56 -26.10 -14.83
N GLU A 274 -2.88 -25.55 -13.82
CA GLU A 274 -3.51 -24.66 -12.83
C GLU A 274 -3.87 -23.28 -13.42
N ALA A 275 -3.08 -22.76 -14.37
CA ALA A 275 -3.40 -21.53 -15.08
C ALA A 275 -4.66 -21.70 -15.95
N ASP A 276 -4.78 -22.80 -16.69
CA ASP A 276 -5.97 -23.11 -17.48
C ASP A 276 -7.21 -23.31 -16.58
N ALA A 277 -7.06 -24.02 -15.46
CA ALA A 277 -8.14 -24.20 -14.49
C ALA A 277 -8.60 -22.86 -13.88
N ALA A 278 -7.70 -21.89 -13.70
CA ALA A 278 -8.01 -20.57 -13.18
C ALA A 278 -8.85 -19.72 -14.17
N LEU A 279 -8.75 -19.95 -15.48
CA LEU A 279 -9.58 -19.27 -16.47
C LEU A 279 -11.05 -19.67 -16.37
N ALA A 280 -11.34 -20.88 -15.88
CA ALA A 280 -12.70 -21.38 -15.70
C ALA A 280 -13.38 -20.86 -14.43
N THR A 281 -12.62 -20.28 -13.49
CA THR A 281 -13.18 -19.74 -12.25
C THR A 281 -13.67 -18.29 -12.43
N GLY A 282 -14.99 -18.08 -12.31
CA GLY A 282 -15.57 -16.75 -12.21
C GLY A 282 -15.40 -16.14 -10.81
N GLY A 283 -15.51 -14.81 -10.72
CA GLY A 283 -15.50 -14.08 -9.45
C GLY A 283 -14.12 -13.56 -9.01
N VAL A 284 -13.94 -13.40 -7.71
CA VAL A 284 -12.75 -12.78 -7.10
C VAL A 284 -11.59 -13.77 -7.13
N VAL A 285 -10.58 -13.48 -7.94
CA VAL A 285 -9.40 -14.36 -8.08
C VAL A 285 -8.42 -14.14 -6.91
N PRO A 286 -8.10 -15.18 -6.11
CA PRO A 286 -7.11 -15.07 -5.04
C PRO A 286 -5.71 -14.72 -5.55
N LEU A 287 -4.84 -14.20 -4.68
CA LEU A 287 -3.50 -13.75 -5.06
C LEU A 287 -2.64 -14.87 -5.66
N GLU A 288 -2.64 -16.05 -5.04
CA GLU A 288 -1.91 -17.22 -5.55
C GLU A 288 -2.35 -17.59 -6.96
N THR A 289 -3.65 -17.50 -7.25
CA THR A 289 -4.21 -17.81 -8.57
C THR A 289 -3.79 -16.77 -9.60
N LYS A 290 -3.74 -15.48 -9.21
CA LYS A 290 -3.20 -14.41 -10.07
C LYS A 290 -1.72 -14.63 -10.41
N ILE A 291 -0.92 -15.10 -9.44
CA ILE A 291 0.50 -15.38 -9.67
C ILE A 291 0.66 -16.59 -10.59
N VAL A 292 -0.08 -17.67 -10.36
CA VAL A 292 -0.09 -18.84 -11.25
C VAL A 292 -0.42 -18.43 -12.69
N LEU A 293 -1.48 -17.63 -12.88
CA LEU A 293 -1.84 -17.09 -14.20
C LEU A 293 -0.69 -16.28 -14.81
N ALA A 294 -0.07 -15.38 -14.05
CA ALA A 294 1.05 -14.57 -14.55
C ALA A 294 2.27 -15.43 -14.96
N VAL A 295 2.60 -16.46 -14.20
CA VAL A 295 3.69 -17.40 -14.53
C VAL A 295 3.31 -18.23 -15.76
N GLY A 296 2.09 -18.76 -15.83
CA GLY A 296 1.61 -19.56 -16.96
C GLY A 296 1.57 -18.76 -18.26
N ILE A 297 1.05 -17.52 -18.23
CA ILE A 297 1.04 -16.61 -19.38
C ILE A 297 2.48 -16.35 -19.86
N ARG A 298 3.40 -16.04 -18.94
CA ARG A 298 4.81 -15.81 -19.29
C ARG A 298 5.44 -17.03 -19.94
N LEU A 299 5.35 -18.20 -19.33
CA LEU A 299 5.95 -19.43 -19.86
C LEU A 299 5.39 -19.79 -21.23
N THR A 300 4.07 -19.63 -21.42
CA THR A 300 3.40 -19.90 -22.70
C THR A 300 3.86 -18.92 -23.77
N ALA A 301 3.95 -17.63 -23.45
CA ALA A 301 4.43 -16.60 -24.37
C ALA A 301 5.90 -16.83 -24.74
N GLU A 302 6.77 -17.11 -23.77
CA GLU A 302 8.18 -17.37 -24.02
C GLU A 302 8.38 -18.62 -24.89
N ARG A 303 7.68 -19.73 -24.61
CA ARG A 303 7.72 -20.95 -25.44
C ARG A 303 7.29 -20.67 -26.88
N PHE A 304 6.20 -19.92 -27.07
CA PHE A 304 5.74 -19.52 -28.40
C PHE A 304 6.79 -18.69 -29.14
N ILE A 305 7.35 -17.67 -28.49
CA ILE A 305 8.35 -16.79 -29.09
C ILE A 305 9.63 -17.57 -29.43
N ILE A 306 10.16 -18.36 -28.49
CA ILE A 306 11.37 -19.17 -28.69
C ILE A 306 11.19 -20.13 -29.87
N GLY A 307 10.05 -20.84 -29.93
CA GLY A 307 9.76 -21.75 -31.04
C GLY A 307 9.62 -21.04 -32.41
N LYS A 308 9.19 -19.78 -32.42
CA LYS A 308 9.12 -18.96 -33.64
C LYS A 308 10.48 -18.41 -34.06
N ILE A 309 11.29 -17.96 -33.12
CA ILE A 309 12.64 -17.44 -33.38
C ILE A 309 13.56 -18.56 -33.89
N GLY A 310 13.50 -19.75 -33.28
CA GLY A 310 14.28 -20.91 -33.70
C GLY A 310 15.80 -20.74 -33.59
N ASP A 311 16.27 -19.91 -32.65
CA ASP A 311 17.68 -19.58 -32.42
C ASP A 311 18.06 -19.85 -30.96
N ASP A 312 18.39 -21.11 -30.66
CA ASP A 312 18.73 -21.55 -29.30
C ASP A 312 19.97 -20.82 -28.76
N ALA A 313 20.92 -20.47 -29.63
CA ALA A 313 22.13 -19.75 -29.24
C ALA A 313 21.83 -18.33 -28.76
N PHE A 314 20.91 -17.63 -29.45
CA PHE A 314 20.40 -16.35 -28.99
C PHE A 314 19.71 -16.47 -27.63
N VAL A 315 18.80 -17.44 -27.46
CA VAL A 315 18.04 -17.63 -26.21
C VAL A 315 18.98 -17.94 -25.04
N ALA A 316 19.97 -18.81 -25.23
CA ALA A 316 20.98 -19.15 -24.23
C ALA A 316 21.86 -17.95 -23.85
N GLY A 317 22.05 -16.98 -24.74
CA GLY A 317 22.81 -15.75 -24.50
C GLY A 317 22.10 -14.72 -23.61
N ILE A 318 20.80 -14.88 -23.33
CA ILE A 318 20.01 -13.92 -22.57
C ILE A 318 20.28 -14.05 -21.07
N THR A 319 20.84 -12.99 -20.47
CA THR A 319 21.21 -12.97 -19.04
C THR A 319 20.28 -12.15 -18.16
N LYS A 320 19.49 -11.22 -18.72
CA LYS A 320 18.56 -10.33 -18.01
C LYS A 320 17.33 -10.01 -18.85
N HIS A 321 16.20 -9.67 -18.22
CA HIS A 321 14.99 -9.21 -18.92
C HIS A 321 14.53 -10.13 -20.07
N GLN A 322 14.50 -11.46 -19.81
CA GLN A 322 14.36 -12.47 -20.86
C GLN A 322 13.11 -12.27 -21.74
N THR A 323 11.93 -12.15 -21.12
CA THR A 323 10.68 -11.96 -21.85
C THR A 323 10.73 -10.74 -22.77
N ARG A 324 11.26 -9.61 -22.30
CA ARG A 324 11.41 -8.38 -23.08
C ARG A 324 12.36 -8.58 -24.28
N GLN A 325 13.55 -9.15 -24.06
CA GLN A 325 14.50 -9.41 -25.13
C GLN A 325 13.95 -10.38 -26.20
N LEU A 326 13.18 -11.38 -25.77
CA LEU A 326 12.46 -12.28 -26.67
C LEU A 326 11.42 -11.54 -27.51
N ILE A 327 10.60 -10.66 -26.90
CA ILE A 327 9.60 -9.85 -27.61
C ILE A 327 10.27 -8.88 -28.60
N GLU A 328 11.36 -8.21 -28.19
CA GLU A 328 12.13 -7.32 -29.07
C GLU A 328 12.67 -8.09 -30.29
N ARG A 329 13.29 -9.26 -30.07
CA ARG A 329 13.77 -10.13 -31.15
C ARG A 329 12.66 -10.62 -32.06
N PHE A 330 11.52 -11.00 -31.50
CA PHE A 330 10.34 -11.42 -32.26
C PHE A 330 9.83 -10.27 -33.14
N ARG A 331 9.79 -9.04 -32.62
CA ARG A 331 9.38 -7.84 -33.36
C ARG A 331 10.30 -7.53 -34.54
N GLU A 332 11.60 -7.73 -34.38
CA GLU A 332 12.58 -7.57 -35.46
C GLU A 332 12.39 -8.60 -36.58
N GLN A 333 12.14 -9.86 -36.22
CA GLN A 333 12.03 -10.97 -37.20
C GLN A 333 10.65 -11.06 -37.85
N PHE A 334 9.58 -10.71 -37.12
CA PHE A 334 8.19 -10.88 -37.53
C PHE A 334 7.39 -9.57 -37.44
N PRO A 335 7.84 -8.45 -38.07
CA PRO A 335 7.20 -7.14 -37.92
C PRO A 335 5.75 -7.09 -38.42
N ASN A 336 5.37 -8.01 -39.31
CA ASN A 336 4.01 -8.08 -39.89
C ASN A 336 3.01 -8.85 -39.00
N GLU A 337 3.44 -9.52 -37.93
CA GLU A 337 2.55 -10.21 -36.99
C GLU A 337 1.94 -9.24 -35.95
N GLU A 338 1.30 -8.16 -36.39
CA GLU A 338 0.81 -7.08 -35.51
C GLU A 338 -0.14 -7.57 -34.40
N SER A 339 -1.04 -8.50 -34.72
CA SER A 339 -2.00 -9.03 -33.75
C SER A 339 -1.30 -9.81 -32.63
N THR A 340 -0.32 -10.64 -33.00
CA THR A 340 0.54 -11.36 -32.06
C THR A 340 1.32 -10.38 -31.18
N LEU A 341 1.96 -9.38 -31.79
CA LEU A 341 2.74 -8.36 -31.07
C LEU A 341 1.90 -7.62 -30.03
N ARG A 342 0.67 -7.22 -30.38
CA ARG A 342 -0.25 -6.56 -29.42
C ARG A 342 -0.61 -7.44 -28.22
N VAL A 343 -0.64 -8.77 -28.39
CA VAL A 343 -0.87 -9.70 -27.29
C VAL A 343 0.40 -9.84 -26.44
N LEU A 344 1.55 -9.99 -27.07
CA LEU A 344 2.84 -10.14 -26.39
C LEU A 344 3.23 -8.89 -25.59
N ASP A 345 2.93 -7.70 -26.09
CA ASP A 345 3.17 -6.42 -25.41
C ASP A 345 2.37 -6.28 -24.09
N ARG A 346 1.36 -7.14 -23.85
CA ARG A 346 0.59 -7.16 -22.58
C ARG A 346 1.16 -8.15 -21.55
N VAL A 347 2.18 -8.93 -21.92
CA VAL A 347 2.83 -9.93 -21.05
C VAL A 347 3.95 -9.30 -20.22
N GLU A 348 4.61 -8.27 -20.78
CA GLU A 348 5.50 -7.35 -20.05
C GLU A 348 4.65 -6.36 -19.24
#